data_AF-A0A7J6AQ72-F1
#
_entry.id   AF-A0A7J6AQ72-F1
#
_cell.length_a   1.000
_cell.length_b   1.000
_cell.length_c   1.000
_cell.angle_alpha   90.00
_cell.angle_beta   90.00
_cell.angle_gamma   90.00
#
_symmetry.space_group_name_H-M   'P 1'
#
loop_
_entity.id
_entity.type
_entity.pdbx_description
1 polymer ?
#
loop_
_entity_poly.entity_id
_entity_poly.type
_entity_poly.pdbx_seq_one_letter_code
_entity_poly.pdbx_strand_id
1 'polypeptide(L)'
;MRCLILLYLSGLLCFAPVRSHPQCLDFKPPFQPLQELQFCAMYKHFGCCDFARDQELMTKFYHIMDNFDYYGYANCAGYVQDLLCQECSPYAAHLFDAEDPSTPLRSIPGLCPDYCSNFYSKCRSTIS
;
A
#
# COMPACT_ATOMS: atom_id res chain seq x y z
N MET A 1 -36.92 35.94 1.07
CA MET A 1 -36.92 34.66 1.83
C MET A 1 -36.77 33.42 0.96
N ARG A 2 -37.54 33.24 -0.14
CA ARG A 2 -37.38 32.10 -1.07
C ARG A 2 -35.99 32.00 -1.74
N CYS A 3 -35.37 33.12 -2.09
CA CYS A 3 -34.03 33.13 -2.71
C CYS A 3 -32.91 32.66 -1.76
N LEU A 4 -33.01 33.02 -0.47
CA LEU A 4 -32.08 32.59 0.57
C LEU A 4 -32.15 31.08 0.84
N ILE A 5 -33.35 30.48 0.76
CA ILE A 5 -33.56 29.04 0.91
C ILE A 5 -32.93 28.25 -0.25
N LEU A 6 -33.03 28.78 -1.49
CA LEU A 6 -32.43 28.17 -2.68
C LEU A 6 -30.90 28.19 -2.64
N LEU A 7 -30.29 29.29 -2.14
CA LEU A 7 -28.85 29.39 -1.95
C LEU A 7 -28.32 28.45 -0.85
N TYR A 8 -29.12 28.21 0.19
CA TYR A 8 -28.78 27.25 1.25
C TYR A 8 -28.83 25.80 0.75
N LEU A 9 -29.82 25.45 -0.06
CA LEU A 9 -29.96 24.13 -0.68
C LEU A 9 -28.88 23.85 -1.73
N SER A 10 -28.41 24.86 -2.48
CA SER A 10 -27.29 24.69 -3.42
C SER A 10 -25.94 24.49 -2.74
N GLY A 11 -25.75 25.05 -1.54
CA GLY A 11 -24.51 24.87 -0.77
C GLY A 11 -24.29 23.43 -0.27
N LEU A 12 -25.37 22.70 0.03
CA LEU A 12 -25.29 21.31 0.49
C LEU A 12 -24.90 20.31 -0.61
N LEU A 13 -25.11 20.64 -1.89
CA LEU A 13 -24.85 19.73 -3.03
C LEU A 13 -23.39 19.72 -3.51
N CYS A 14 -22.56 20.67 -3.05
CA CYS A 14 -21.18 20.82 -3.54
C CYS A 14 -20.10 20.12 -2.70
N PHE A 15 -20.47 19.45 -1.60
CA PHE A 15 -19.52 18.65 -0.82
C PHE A 15 -19.51 17.21 -1.30
N ALA A 16 -19.18 16.98 -2.57
CA ALA A 16 -18.86 15.63 -3.02
C ALA A 16 -17.50 15.25 -2.38
N PRO A 17 -17.43 14.18 -1.57
CA PRO A 17 -16.16 13.76 -0.99
C PRO A 17 -15.21 13.35 -2.13
N VAL A 18 -14.08 14.03 -2.24
CA VAL A 18 -12.97 13.59 -3.09
C VAL A 18 -12.46 12.28 -2.49
N ARG A 19 -12.73 11.17 -3.16
CA ARG A 19 -12.16 9.87 -2.81
C ARG A 19 -10.88 9.69 -3.61
N SER A 20 -9.79 9.29 -2.95
CA SER A 20 -8.62 8.76 -3.63
C SER A 20 -9.07 7.63 -4.54
N HIS A 21 -8.73 7.73 -5.82
CA HIS A 21 -9.10 6.71 -6.78
C HIS A 21 -8.19 5.49 -6.54
N PRO A 22 -8.72 4.31 -6.21
CA PRO A 22 -7.90 3.11 -6.12
C PRO A 22 -7.21 2.87 -7.46
N GLN A 23 -5.88 2.82 -7.47
CA GLN A 23 -5.08 2.66 -8.67
C GLN A 23 -3.80 1.88 -8.35
N CYS A 24 -3.44 0.96 -9.24
CA CYS A 24 -2.24 0.15 -9.18
C CYS A 24 -1.04 0.84 -9.84
N LEU A 25 0.18 0.34 -9.60
CA LEU A 25 1.42 0.91 -10.15
C LEU A 25 1.47 0.91 -11.69
N ASP A 26 0.67 0.08 -12.35
CA ASP A 26 0.53 0.02 -13.81
C ASP A 26 -0.64 0.86 -14.35
N PHE A 27 -1.14 1.79 -13.53
CA PHE A 27 -2.27 2.70 -13.79
C PHE A 27 -3.63 2.00 -13.97
N LYS A 28 -3.71 0.68 -13.76
CA LYS A 28 -4.95 -0.08 -13.87
C LYS A 28 -5.74 -0.06 -12.56
N PRO A 29 -7.05 -0.36 -12.62
CA PRO A 29 -7.85 -0.53 -11.42
C PRO A 29 -7.43 -1.79 -10.64
N PRO A 30 -7.59 -1.80 -9.32
CA PRO A 30 -7.47 -3.02 -8.52
C PRO A 30 -8.48 -4.07 -8.95
N PHE A 31 -8.14 -5.33 -8.72
CA PHE A 31 -8.92 -6.49 -9.12
C PHE A 31 -8.94 -7.55 -8.01
N GLN A 32 -9.81 -8.53 -8.17
CA GLN A 32 -9.75 -9.76 -7.38
C GLN A 32 -8.92 -10.79 -8.17
N PRO A 33 -7.84 -11.34 -7.60
CA PRO A 33 -6.99 -12.29 -8.30
C PRO A 33 -7.73 -13.60 -8.60
N LEU A 34 -7.43 -14.20 -9.76
CA LEU A 34 -8.06 -15.45 -10.21
C LEU A 34 -7.67 -16.66 -9.33
N GLN A 35 -6.47 -16.62 -8.77
CA GLN A 35 -5.93 -17.60 -7.84
C GLN A 35 -5.64 -16.89 -6.51
N GLU A 36 -5.96 -17.54 -5.39
CA GLU A 36 -5.74 -16.95 -4.07
C GLU A 36 -4.24 -16.71 -3.80
N LEU A 37 -3.94 -15.53 -3.27
CA LEU A 37 -2.58 -15.13 -2.90
C LEU A 37 -2.13 -15.92 -1.67
N GLN A 38 -0.87 -16.35 -1.64
CA GLN A 38 -0.30 -17.13 -0.55
C GLN A 38 0.47 -16.25 0.43
N PHE A 39 1.19 -15.25 -0.08
CA PHE A 39 2.08 -14.42 0.71
C PHE A 39 1.40 -13.13 1.19
N CYS A 40 0.88 -12.33 0.26
CA CYS A 40 0.14 -11.10 0.51
C CYS A 40 -1.37 -11.34 0.65
N ALA A 41 -1.76 -12.39 1.39
CA ALA A 41 -3.14 -12.86 1.51
C ALA A 41 -4.14 -11.80 2.02
N MET A 42 -3.66 -10.74 2.68
CA MET A 42 -4.48 -9.59 3.07
C MET A 42 -5.14 -8.86 1.89
N TYR A 43 -4.61 -9.00 0.67
CA TYR A 43 -5.14 -8.38 -0.54
C TYR A 43 -5.92 -9.35 -1.46
N LYS A 44 -6.28 -10.53 -0.95
CA LYS A 44 -6.88 -11.61 -1.77
C LYS A 44 -8.25 -11.31 -2.40
N HIS A 45 -8.98 -10.31 -1.89
CA HIS A 45 -10.31 -9.96 -2.41
C HIS A 45 -10.31 -8.66 -3.22
N PHE A 46 -9.35 -7.77 -2.98
CA PHE A 46 -9.29 -6.46 -3.61
C PHE A 46 -7.87 -5.90 -3.49
N GLY A 47 -7.13 -5.88 -4.60
CA GLY A 47 -5.74 -5.44 -4.61
C GLY A 47 -5.16 -5.36 -6.03
N CYS A 48 -3.84 -5.22 -6.12
CA CYS A 48 -3.12 -4.99 -7.37
C CYS A 48 -2.22 -6.16 -7.80
N CYS A 49 -2.20 -7.25 -7.05
CA CYS A 49 -1.37 -8.42 -7.33
C CYS A 49 -2.19 -9.59 -7.85
N ASP A 50 -1.62 -10.29 -8.82
CA ASP A 50 -1.98 -11.67 -9.15
C ASP A 50 -1.05 -12.65 -8.43
N PHE A 51 -1.25 -13.95 -8.67
CA PHE A 51 -0.44 -14.99 -8.06
C PHE A 51 1.04 -14.89 -8.45
N ALA A 52 1.36 -14.54 -9.70
CA ALA A 52 2.73 -14.45 -10.16
C ALA A 52 3.49 -13.33 -9.39
N ARG A 53 2.87 -12.14 -9.28
CA ARG A 53 3.46 -11.04 -8.52
C ARG A 53 3.59 -11.37 -7.03
N ASP A 54 2.62 -12.07 -6.45
CA ASP A 54 2.68 -12.54 -5.06
C ASP A 54 3.89 -13.44 -4.80
N GLN A 55 4.21 -14.36 -5.72
CA GLN A 55 5.39 -15.23 -5.61
C GLN A 55 6.72 -14.46 -5.77
N GLU A 56 6.75 -13.44 -6.62
CA GLU A 56 7.92 -12.55 -6.74
C GLU A 56 8.18 -11.80 -5.44
N LEU A 57 7.13 -11.26 -4.81
CA LEU A 57 7.23 -10.59 -3.51
C LEU A 57 7.67 -11.55 -2.40
N MET A 58 7.14 -12.77 -2.39
CA MET A 58 7.56 -13.82 -1.46
C MET A 58 9.04 -14.17 -1.63
N THR A 59 9.51 -14.29 -2.88
CA THR A 59 10.93 -14.57 -3.17
C THR A 59 11.82 -13.42 -2.68
N LYS A 60 11.41 -12.18 -2.94
CA LYS A 60 12.10 -10.98 -2.47
C LYS A 60 12.14 -10.91 -0.94
N PHE A 61 11.06 -11.29 -0.27
CA PHE A 61 11.00 -11.39 1.18
C PHE A 61 12.07 -12.34 1.72
N TYR A 62 12.13 -13.58 1.23
CA TYR A 62 13.12 -14.55 1.70
C TYR A 62 14.55 -14.06 1.44
N HIS A 63 14.82 -13.51 0.24
CA HIS A 63 16.14 -12.94 -0.06
C HIS A 63 16.54 -11.81 0.91
N ILE A 64 15.60 -10.95 1.33
CA ILE A 64 15.88 -9.92 2.34
C ILE A 64 16.16 -10.58 3.69
N MET A 65 15.27 -11.48 4.12
CA MET A 65 15.31 -12.10 5.44
C MET A 65 16.49 -13.07 5.63
N ASP A 66 17.11 -13.58 4.57
CA ASP A 66 18.34 -14.39 4.64
C ASP A 66 19.53 -13.64 5.26
N ASN A 67 19.46 -12.30 5.31
CA ASN A 67 20.47 -11.46 5.95
C ASN A 67 20.20 -11.24 7.45
N PHE A 68 19.11 -11.80 7.98
CA PHE A 68 18.66 -11.56 9.34
C PHE A 68 18.97 -12.78 10.21
N ASP A 69 19.42 -12.54 11.45
CA ASP A 69 19.54 -13.58 12.46
C ASP A 69 18.16 -13.97 13.00
N TYR A 70 18.12 -14.99 13.86
CA TYR A 70 16.87 -15.48 14.45
C TYR A 70 16.04 -14.36 15.12
N TYR A 71 16.70 -13.47 15.87
CA TYR A 71 16.03 -12.38 16.57
C TYR A 71 15.55 -11.28 15.62
N GLY A 72 16.35 -10.93 14.61
CA GLY A 72 15.96 -10.02 13.53
C GLY A 72 14.76 -10.54 12.77
N TYR A 73 14.76 -11.83 12.43
CA TYR A 73 13.62 -12.48 11.79
C TYR A 73 12.36 -12.37 12.64
N ALA A 74 12.41 -12.80 13.90
CA ALA A 74 11.25 -12.79 14.80
C ALA A 74 10.66 -11.39 15.03
N ASN A 75 11.48 -10.33 15.01
CA ASN A 75 11.03 -8.96 15.28
C ASN A 75 10.64 -8.17 14.02
N CYS A 76 11.28 -8.45 12.88
CA CYS A 76 11.21 -7.60 11.68
C CYS A 76 10.42 -8.22 10.52
N ALA A 77 10.34 -9.56 10.43
CA ALA A 77 9.72 -10.25 9.29
C ALA A 77 8.33 -9.72 8.93
N GLY A 78 7.45 -9.54 9.92
CA GLY A 78 6.11 -9.01 9.69
C GLY A 78 6.11 -7.63 9.02
N TYR A 79 6.99 -6.71 9.46
CA TYR A 79 7.09 -5.40 8.85
C TYR A 79 7.63 -5.46 7.42
N VAL A 80 8.61 -6.32 7.15
CA VAL A 80 9.17 -6.50 5.80
C VAL A 80 8.10 -7.05 4.86
N GLN A 81 7.33 -8.05 5.32
CA GLN A 81 6.19 -8.58 4.57
C GLN A 81 5.17 -7.49 4.29
N ASP A 82 4.74 -6.74 5.32
CA ASP A 82 3.74 -5.68 5.17
C ASP A 82 4.18 -4.59 4.18
N LEU A 83 5.46 -4.20 4.21
CA LEU A 83 6.04 -3.21 3.29
C LEU A 83 6.10 -3.72 1.86
N LEU A 84 6.53 -4.98 1.65
CA LEU A 84 6.56 -5.60 0.32
C LEU A 84 5.15 -5.75 -0.25
N CYS A 85 4.20 -6.16 0.59
CA CYS A 85 2.81 -6.33 0.18
C CYS A 85 2.09 -5.01 -0.11
N GLN A 86 2.66 -3.83 0.21
CA GLN A 86 2.05 -2.55 -0.21
C GLN A 86 1.96 -2.41 -1.73
N GLU A 87 2.77 -3.13 -2.51
CA GLU A 87 2.62 -3.19 -3.96
C GLU A 87 1.28 -3.84 -4.39
N CYS A 88 0.69 -4.67 -3.53
CA CYS A 88 -0.62 -5.29 -3.74
C CYS A 88 -1.78 -4.44 -3.22
N SER A 89 -1.50 -3.31 -2.55
CA SER A 89 -2.52 -2.41 -2.05
C SER A 89 -3.37 -1.86 -3.20
N PRO A 90 -4.71 -1.75 -3.05
CA PRO A 90 -5.55 -1.10 -4.05
C PRO A 90 -5.23 0.39 -4.24
N TYR A 91 -4.41 0.98 -3.35
CA TYR A 91 -3.92 2.35 -3.43
C TYR A 91 -2.40 2.42 -3.69
N ALA A 92 -1.81 1.37 -4.29
CA ALA A 92 -0.37 1.30 -4.52
C ALA A 92 0.16 2.51 -5.31
N ALA A 93 -0.57 3.01 -6.33
CA ALA A 93 -0.13 4.19 -7.06
C ALA A 93 0.08 5.40 -6.15
N HIS A 94 -0.88 5.69 -5.27
CA HIS A 94 -0.77 6.78 -4.31
C HIS A 94 0.33 6.54 -3.28
N LEU A 95 0.45 5.32 -2.77
CA LEU A 95 1.45 4.99 -1.74
C LEU A 95 2.89 5.14 -2.26
N PHE A 96 3.14 4.90 -3.54
CA PHE A 96 4.46 5.00 -4.15
C PHE A 96 4.68 6.27 -4.98
N ASP A 97 3.78 7.26 -4.88
CA ASP A 97 3.78 8.51 -5.65
C ASP A 97 3.80 8.28 -7.18
N ALA A 98 3.11 7.23 -7.64
CA ALA A 98 3.05 6.78 -9.03
C ALA A 98 1.76 7.18 -9.77
N GLU A 99 0.97 8.11 -9.22
CA GLU A 99 -0.27 8.60 -9.86
C GLU A 99 0.03 9.48 -11.09
N ASP A 100 1.20 10.13 -11.11
CA ASP A 100 1.68 10.96 -12.22
C ASP A 100 2.90 10.30 -12.88
N PRO A 101 2.86 9.98 -14.19
CA PRO A 101 3.98 9.41 -14.93
C PRO A 101 5.27 10.27 -14.91
N SER A 102 5.17 11.56 -14.57
CA SER A 102 6.31 12.47 -14.46
C SER A 102 7.02 12.42 -13.09
N THR A 103 6.41 11.78 -12.09
CA THR A 103 7.00 11.62 -10.76
C THR A 103 7.85 10.34 -10.70
N PRO A 104 9.11 10.42 -10.24
CA PRO A 104 9.93 9.22 -10.06
C PRO A 104 9.30 8.27 -9.04
N LEU A 105 9.17 7.00 -9.44
CA LEU A 105 8.62 5.96 -8.57
C LEU A 105 9.47 5.80 -7.31
N ARG A 106 8.83 5.81 -6.15
CA ARG A 106 9.51 5.57 -4.86
C ARG A 106 9.84 4.09 -4.69
N SER A 107 10.94 3.81 -3.99
CA SER A 107 11.30 2.44 -3.62
C SER A 107 10.58 1.94 -2.36
N ILE A 108 10.13 2.85 -1.50
CA ILE A 108 9.42 2.58 -0.24
C ILE A 108 8.12 3.40 -0.25
N PRO A 109 6.97 2.79 0.11
CA PRO A 109 5.70 3.50 0.16
C PRO A 109 5.71 4.60 1.23
N GLY A 110 4.82 5.57 1.10
CA GLY A 110 4.53 6.53 2.17
C GLY A 110 4.07 5.79 3.43
N LEU A 111 4.74 6.05 4.56
CA LEU A 111 4.43 5.44 5.85
C LEU A 111 3.94 6.49 6.84
N CYS A 112 2.95 6.12 7.65
CA CYS A 112 2.58 6.93 8.79
C CYS A 112 3.77 7.06 9.77
N PRO A 113 3.96 8.22 10.43
CA PRO A 113 5.11 8.45 11.32
C PRO A 113 5.29 7.40 12.42
N ASP A 114 4.19 6.96 13.04
CA ASP A 114 4.23 5.96 14.11
C ASP A 114 4.62 4.57 13.58
N TYR A 115 4.11 4.19 12.41
CA TYR A 115 4.49 2.94 11.76
C TYR A 115 5.97 2.94 11.38
N CYS A 116 6.46 4.04 10.80
CA CYS A 116 7.88 4.23 10.48
C CYS A 116 8.77 4.12 11.73
N SER A 117 8.36 4.76 12.84
CA SER A 117 9.08 4.70 14.12
C SER A 117 9.12 3.28 14.69
N ASN A 118 7.99 2.56 14.64
CA ASN A 118 7.91 1.17 15.09
C ASN A 118 8.77 0.25 14.24
N PHE A 119 8.67 0.36 12.91
CA PHE A 119 9.50 -0.38 11.96
C PHE A 119 10.99 -0.18 12.27
N TYR A 120 11.43 1.08 12.36
CA TYR A 120 12.81 1.39 12.70
C TYR A 120 13.20 0.79 14.05
N SER A 121 12.37 0.95 15.09
CA SER A 121 12.69 0.43 16.43
C SER A 121 12.85 -1.09 16.48
N LYS A 122 12.09 -1.84 15.68
CA LYS A 122 12.06 -3.30 15.67
C LYS A 122 13.07 -3.92 14.71
N CYS A 123 13.37 -3.22 13.61
CA CYS A 123 14.26 -3.72 12.57
C CYS A 123 15.68 -3.16 12.67
N ARG A 124 15.90 -2.02 13.36
CA ARG A 124 17.19 -1.28 13.37
C ARG A 124 18.41 -2.15 13.61
N SER A 125 18.36 -3.12 14.52
CA SER A 125 19.51 -3.98 14.87
C SER A 125 20.02 -4.83 13.72
N THR A 126 19.23 -4.95 12.64
CA THR A 126 19.56 -5.79 11.48
C THR A 126 19.73 -5.00 10.19
N ILE A 127 19.33 -3.71 10.17
CA ILE A 127 19.53 -2.78 9.04
C ILE A 127 20.63 -1.73 9.29
N SER A 128 21.25 -1.71 10.48
CA SER A 128 22.32 -0.79 10.88
C SER A 128 23.69 -1.45 10.92
#